data_AF-H1KUS3-F1
#
_entry.id   AF-H1KUS3-F1
#
_cell.length_a   1.000
_cell.length_b   1.000
_cell.length_c   1.000
_cell.angle_alpha   90.00
_cell.angle_beta   90.00
_cell.angle_gamma   90.00
#
_symmetry.space_group_name_H-M   'P 1'
#
loop_
_entity.id
_entity.type
_entity.pdbx_description
1 polymer ?
#
loop_
_entity_poly.entity_id
_entity_poly.type
_entity_poly.pdbx_seq_one_letter_code
_entity_poly.pdbx_strand_id
1 'polypeptide(L)'
;MDTLDPERRSALMGRIRGVDTGPEMAVRRAAHRLGYRFRLHRRSLPGRPDLVFPSRRAAIFVHGCFWHRHEGCSKASTPKTRVEFWQAKFAGNVERDAQVQERLATAGWRVLVIWECETARAGEIDRILVGFLGPGGPARPPTDADPRRNDLPFSASRPRLCRSQGSTHDARGDCRDPR
;
A
#
# COMPACT_ATOMS: atom_id res chain seq x y z
N MET A 1 -32.87 12.00 4.59
CA MET A 1 -32.83 12.70 3.29
C MET A 1 -31.48 12.39 2.68
N ASP A 2 -31.41 12.00 1.40
CA ASP A 2 -30.14 11.71 0.75
C ASP A 2 -29.52 13.05 0.31
N THR A 3 -28.48 13.51 0.99
CA THR A 3 -28.01 14.91 0.93
C THR A 3 -27.23 15.25 -0.35
N LEU A 4 -27.09 14.29 -1.26
CA LEU A 4 -26.22 14.39 -2.43
C LEU A 4 -27.03 14.18 -3.72
N ASP A 5 -27.02 15.22 -4.55
CA ASP A 5 -27.54 15.26 -5.92
C ASP A 5 -27.00 14.10 -6.78
N PRO A 6 -27.79 13.50 -7.70
CA PRO A 6 -27.39 12.34 -8.49
C PRO A 6 -26.09 12.52 -9.30
N GLU A 7 -25.82 13.71 -9.84
CA GLU A 7 -24.57 14.00 -10.54
C GLU A 7 -23.38 13.97 -9.58
N ARG A 8 -23.52 14.54 -8.39
CA ARG A 8 -22.49 14.50 -7.34
C ARG A 8 -22.23 13.08 -6.86
N ARG A 9 -23.26 12.23 -6.78
CA ARG A 9 -23.12 10.80 -6.46
C ARG A 9 -22.37 10.06 -7.55
N SER A 10 -22.72 10.29 -8.82
CA SER A 10 -22.03 9.67 -9.96
C SER A 10 -20.55 10.05 -9.98
N ALA A 11 -20.22 11.33 -9.81
CA ALA A 11 -18.85 11.82 -9.74
C ALA A 11 -18.08 11.27 -8.53
N LEU A 12 -18.73 11.16 -7.36
CA LEU A 12 -18.14 10.53 -6.17
C LEU A 12 -17.82 9.06 -6.43
N MET A 13 -18.76 8.31 -7.02
CA MET A 13 -18.58 6.88 -7.34
C MET A 13 -17.47 6.66 -8.36
N GLY A 14 -17.32 7.55 -9.35
CA GLY A 14 -16.20 7.51 -10.31
C GLY A 14 -14.83 7.77 -9.69
N ARG A 15 -14.76 8.40 -8.51
CA ARG A 15 -13.52 8.69 -7.78
C ARG A 15 -13.12 7.58 -6.79
N ILE A 16 -14.00 6.61 -6.53
CA ILE A 16 -13.69 5.49 -5.64
C ILE A 16 -12.67 4.59 -6.36
N ARG A 17 -11.41 4.67 -5.92
CA ARG A 17 -10.34 3.80 -6.43
C ARG A 17 -10.52 2.40 -5.88
N GLY A 18 -10.37 1.40 -6.75
CA GLY A 18 -10.46 -0.02 -6.38
C GLY A 18 -9.15 -0.63 -5.87
N VAL A 19 -8.07 0.15 -5.74
CA VAL A 19 -6.74 -0.29 -5.29
C VAL A 19 -6.07 0.82 -4.48
N ASP A 20 -5.17 0.43 -3.56
CA ASP A 20 -4.40 1.33 -2.71
C ASP A 20 -5.28 2.27 -1.88
N THR A 21 -6.41 1.75 -1.41
CA THR A 21 -7.31 2.49 -0.52
C THR A 21 -6.63 2.78 0.82
N GLY A 22 -7.11 3.82 1.54
CA GLY A 22 -6.55 4.18 2.86
C GLY A 22 -6.43 2.99 3.83
N PRO A 23 -7.45 2.13 3.97
CA PRO A 23 -7.39 0.91 4.77
C PRO A 23 -6.29 -0.05 4.32
N GLU A 24 -6.14 -0.30 3.01
CA GLU A 24 -5.08 -1.17 2.48
C GLU A 24 -3.69 -0.63 2.85
N MET A 25 -3.49 0.68 2.69
CA MET A 25 -2.22 1.32 3.02
C MET A 25 -1.91 1.24 4.51
N ALA A 26 -2.92 1.34 5.38
CA ALA A 26 -2.75 1.17 6.82
C ALA A 26 -2.26 -0.26 7.15
N VAL A 27 -2.90 -1.28 6.58
CA VAL A 27 -2.51 -2.69 6.76
C VAL A 27 -1.10 -2.96 6.23
N ARG A 28 -0.75 -2.43 5.05
CA ARG A 28 0.59 -2.57 4.46
C ARG A 28 1.68 -1.96 5.34
N ARG A 29 1.45 -0.74 5.86
CA ARG A 29 2.38 -0.06 6.76
C ARG A 29 2.58 -0.83 8.07
N ALA A 30 1.49 -1.34 8.65
CA ALA A 30 1.55 -2.17 9.85
C ALA A 30 2.34 -3.47 9.61
N ALA A 31 2.01 -4.20 8.53
CA ALA A 31 2.70 -5.43 8.18
C ALA A 31 4.21 -5.22 7.96
N HIS A 32 4.59 -4.11 7.30
CA HIS A 32 5.99 -3.76 7.10
C HIS A 32 6.70 -3.41 8.41
N ARG A 33 6.07 -2.59 9.27
CA ARG A 33 6.60 -2.22 10.60
C ARG A 33 6.86 -3.44 11.49
N LEU A 34 5.96 -4.43 11.43
CA LEU A 34 6.08 -5.71 12.15
C LEU A 34 7.09 -6.68 11.52
N GLY A 35 7.80 -6.27 10.45
CA GLY A 35 8.85 -7.08 9.83
C GLY A 35 8.35 -8.21 8.93
N TYR A 36 7.07 -8.23 8.56
CA TYR A 36 6.57 -9.24 7.62
C TYR A 36 6.96 -8.92 6.17
N ARG A 37 7.27 -9.96 5.41
CA ARG A 37 7.47 -9.87 3.96
C ARG A 37 6.23 -10.39 3.25
N PHE A 38 5.66 -9.55 2.38
CA PHE A 38 4.48 -9.89 1.60
C PHE A 38 4.66 -9.57 0.12
N ARG A 39 3.77 -10.14 -0.68
CA ARG A 39 3.55 -9.80 -2.09
C ARG A 39 2.17 -9.17 -2.22
N LEU A 40 2.04 -8.22 -3.13
CA LEU A 40 0.78 -7.54 -3.40
C LEU A 40 0.11 -8.13 -4.64
N HIS A 41 -1.23 -8.14 -4.65
CA HIS A 41 -2.07 -8.40 -5.82
C HIS A 41 -1.64 -9.62 -6.65
N ARG A 42 -1.37 -10.75 -5.98
CA ARG A 42 -0.91 -11.96 -6.67
C ARG A 42 -2.04 -12.54 -7.52
N ARG A 43 -1.98 -12.29 -8.84
CA ARG A 43 -3.01 -12.75 -9.81
C ARG A 43 -3.16 -14.27 -9.90
N SER A 44 -2.15 -15.03 -9.46
CA SER A 44 -2.20 -16.49 -9.46
C SER A 44 -3.06 -17.07 -8.32
N LEU A 45 -3.58 -16.25 -7.42
CA LEU A 45 -4.46 -16.70 -6.34
C LEU A 45 -5.92 -16.27 -6.58
N PRO A 46 -6.88 -17.13 -6.21
CA PRO A 46 -8.29 -16.78 -6.14
C PRO A 46 -8.55 -15.42 -5.50
N GLY A 47 -9.39 -14.59 -6.13
CA GLY A 47 -9.84 -13.32 -5.56
C GLY A 47 -8.82 -12.20 -5.49
N ARG A 48 -7.57 -12.43 -5.92
CA ARG A 48 -6.47 -11.43 -5.90
C ARG A 48 -6.31 -10.77 -4.52
N PRO A 49 -5.85 -11.53 -3.50
CA PRO A 49 -5.69 -11.00 -2.15
C PRO A 49 -4.79 -9.75 -2.14
N ASP A 50 -5.11 -8.81 -1.26
CA ASP A 50 -4.38 -7.55 -1.13
C ASP A 50 -2.94 -7.80 -0.67
N LEU A 51 -2.79 -8.63 0.38
CA LEU A 51 -1.49 -9.05 0.88
C LEU A 51 -1.39 -10.58 0.89
N VAL A 52 -0.29 -11.09 0.35
CA VAL A 52 0.01 -12.52 0.31
C VAL A 52 1.33 -12.79 1.03
N PHE A 53 1.33 -13.77 1.92
CA PHE A 53 2.48 -14.21 2.70
C PHE A 53 2.82 -15.66 2.35
N PRO A 54 3.60 -15.91 1.27
CA PRO A 54 3.86 -17.27 0.78
C PRO A 54 4.51 -18.18 1.83
N SER A 55 5.45 -17.67 2.62
CA SER A 55 6.14 -18.44 3.66
C SER A 55 5.22 -18.93 4.78
N ARG A 56 4.07 -18.29 4.97
CA ARG A 56 3.09 -18.61 6.02
C ARG A 56 1.81 -19.23 5.46
N ARG A 57 1.77 -19.50 4.15
CA ARG A 57 0.56 -19.89 3.40
C ARG A 57 -0.66 -19.05 3.80
N ALA A 58 -0.48 -17.73 3.90
CA ALA A 58 -1.51 -16.82 4.37
C ALA A 58 -1.86 -15.75 3.32
N ALA A 59 -3.15 -15.44 3.21
CA ALA A 59 -3.71 -14.42 2.33
C ALA A 59 -4.59 -13.48 3.16
N ILE A 60 -4.42 -12.18 2.98
CA ILE A 60 -5.19 -11.15 3.68
C ILE A 60 -5.96 -10.33 2.65
N PHE A 61 -7.25 -10.16 2.92
CA PHE A 61 -8.15 -9.26 2.20
C PHE A 61 -8.48 -8.06 3.07
N VAL A 62 -8.50 -6.88 2.46
CA VAL A 62 -8.93 -5.63 3.10
C VAL A 62 -10.28 -5.25 2.52
N HIS A 63 -11.35 -5.52 3.26
CA HIS A 63 -12.71 -5.32 2.79
C HIS A 63 -13.26 -3.97 3.23
N GLY A 64 -13.78 -3.22 2.24
CA GLY A 64 -14.63 -2.07 2.52
C GLY A 64 -15.98 -2.52 3.08
N CYS A 65 -16.36 -2.00 4.25
CA CYS A 65 -17.59 -2.38 4.96
C CYS A 65 -18.85 -2.17 4.10
N PHE A 66 -18.86 -1.11 3.28
CA PHE A 66 -19.96 -0.81 2.37
C PHE A 66 -20.13 -1.86 1.27
N TRP A 67 -19.04 -2.28 0.62
CA TRP A 67 -19.07 -3.14 -0.58
C TRP A 67 -19.26 -4.62 -0.26
N HIS A 68 -18.70 -5.07 0.88
CA HIS A 68 -18.69 -6.46 1.31
C HIS A 68 -19.66 -6.74 2.47
N ARG A 69 -20.46 -5.74 2.87
CA ARG A 69 -21.55 -5.88 3.86
C ARG A 69 -21.08 -6.39 5.22
N HIS A 70 -20.20 -5.62 5.87
CA HIS A 70 -19.83 -5.93 7.25
C HIS A 70 -21.05 -5.90 8.18
N GLU A 71 -21.37 -7.03 8.80
CA GLU A 71 -22.50 -7.15 9.73
C GLU A 71 -22.34 -6.22 10.94
N GLY A 72 -23.43 -5.59 11.37
CA GLY A 72 -23.42 -4.68 12.52
C GLY A 72 -22.62 -3.39 12.34
N CYS A 73 -22.08 -3.11 11.15
CA CYS A 73 -21.23 -1.95 10.91
C CYS A 73 -22.05 -0.74 10.42
N SER A 74 -21.86 0.42 11.07
CA SER A 74 -22.48 1.69 10.65
C SER A 74 -22.04 2.16 9.25
N LYS A 75 -20.87 1.70 8.77
CA LYS A 75 -20.36 2.01 7.42
C LYS A 75 -20.98 1.14 6.32
N ALA A 76 -21.71 0.09 6.68
CA ALA A 76 -22.42 -0.79 5.73
C ALA A 76 -23.86 -0.29 5.43
N SER A 77 -24.03 1.03 5.27
CA SER A 77 -25.34 1.62 4.98
C SER A 77 -25.85 1.23 3.60
N THR A 78 -27.15 0.94 3.48
CA THR A 78 -27.78 0.66 2.17
C THR A 78 -28.29 1.96 1.54
N PRO A 79 -27.88 2.31 0.31
CA PRO A 79 -28.42 3.47 -0.38
C PRO A 79 -29.94 3.34 -0.57
N LYS A 80 -30.69 4.42 -0.32
CA LYS A 80 -32.17 4.43 -0.48
C LYS A 80 -32.61 4.46 -1.94
N THR A 81 -31.70 4.75 -2.86
CA THR A 81 -31.94 4.80 -4.30
C THR A 81 -31.53 3.48 -4.97
N ARG A 82 -32.34 2.94 -5.89
CA ARG A 82 -32.04 1.69 -6.63
C ARG A 82 -31.76 0.50 -5.71
N VAL A 83 -32.59 0.32 -4.69
CA VAL A 83 -32.38 -0.65 -3.60
C VAL A 83 -32.16 -2.06 -4.14
N GLU A 84 -33.01 -2.52 -5.06
CA GLU A 84 -32.93 -3.86 -5.66
C GLU A 84 -31.59 -4.10 -6.37
N PHE A 85 -31.12 -3.10 -7.14
CA PHE A 85 -29.82 -3.16 -7.81
C PHE A 85 -28.68 -3.29 -6.80
N TRP A 86 -28.71 -2.50 -5.72
CA TRP A 86 -27.68 -2.56 -4.69
C TRP A 86 -27.72 -3.88 -3.92
N GLN A 87 -28.91 -4.36 -3.57
CA GLN A 87 -29.08 -5.65 -2.89
C GLN A 87 -28.52 -6.80 -3.74
N ALA A 88 -28.88 -6.87 -5.03
CA ALA A 88 -28.33 -7.87 -5.94
C ALA A 88 -26.80 -7.75 -6.08
N LYS A 89 -26.27 -6.52 -6.19
CA LYS A 89 -24.82 -6.28 -6.27
C LYS A 89 -24.09 -6.72 -5.00
N PHE A 90 -24.63 -6.39 -3.83
CA PHE A 90 -24.06 -6.78 -2.55
C PHE A 90 -24.10 -8.29 -2.35
N ALA A 91 -25.22 -8.94 -2.65
CA ALA A 91 -25.34 -10.40 -2.59
C ALA A 91 -24.31 -11.07 -3.49
N GLY A 92 -24.15 -10.59 -4.73
CA GLY A 92 -23.13 -11.11 -5.65
C GLY A 92 -21.68 -10.87 -5.20
N ASN A 93 -21.41 -9.85 -4.39
CA ASN A 93 -20.09 -9.65 -3.80
C ASN A 93 -19.84 -10.65 -2.66
N VAL A 94 -20.77 -10.76 -1.72
CA VAL A 94 -20.68 -11.68 -0.58
C VAL A 94 -20.53 -13.13 -1.06
N GLU A 95 -21.32 -13.54 -2.05
CA GLU A 95 -21.23 -14.87 -2.65
C GLU A 95 -19.85 -15.13 -3.29
N ARG A 96 -19.34 -14.15 -4.05
CA ARG A 96 -18.01 -14.26 -4.66
C ARG A 96 -16.91 -14.33 -3.61
N ASP A 97 -17.03 -13.57 -2.52
CA ASP A 97 -16.06 -13.57 -1.43
C ASP A 97 -16.04 -14.94 -0.75
N ALA A 98 -17.21 -15.53 -0.46
CA ALA A 98 -17.32 -16.88 0.10
C ALA A 98 -16.62 -17.93 -0.79
N GLN A 99 -16.91 -17.92 -2.10
CA GLN A 99 -16.26 -18.82 -3.06
C GLN A 99 -14.74 -18.61 -3.13
N VAL A 100 -14.26 -17.37 -3.04
CA VAL A 100 -12.82 -17.09 -3.04
C VAL A 100 -12.16 -17.64 -1.78
N GLN A 101 -12.77 -17.43 -0.62
CA GLN A 101 -12.26 -17.91 0.66
C GLN A 101 -12.21 -19.44 0.68
N GLU A 102 -13.25 -20.10 0.19
CA GLU A 102 -13.30 -21.56 0.06
C GLU A 102 -12.18 -22.08 -0.85
N ARG A 103 -12.01 -21.53 -2.06
CA ARG A 103 -10.95 -21.95 -2.98
C ARG A 103 -9.55 -21.77 -2.38
N LEU A 104 -9.33 -20.71 -1.61
CA LEU A 104 -8.07 -20.49 -0.90
C LEU A 104 -7.87 -21.54 0.20
N ALA A 105 -8.90 -21.81 1.00
CA ALA A 105 -8.88 -22.83 2.04
C ALA A 105 -8.59 -24.21 1.46
N THR A 106 -9.26 -24.62 0.38
CA THR A 106 -8.99 -25.89 -0.34
C THR A 106 -7.57 -25.96 -0.89
N ALA A 107 -7.02 -24.83 -1.35
CA ALA A 107 -5.62 -24.73 -1.77
C ALA A 107 -4.63 -24.68 -0.57
N GLY A 108 -5.11 -24.86 0.66
CA GLY A 108 -4.34 -24.87 1.90
C GLY A 108 -3.79 -23.50 2.27
N TRP A 109 -4.49 -22.43 1.91
CA TRP A 109 -4.19 -21.07 2.35
C TRP A 109 -5.06 -20.71 3.54
N ARG A 110 -4.44 -20.07 4.52
CA ARG A 110 -5.13 -19.40 5.61
C ARG A 110 -5.60 -18.04 5.12
N VAL A 111 -6.86 -17.71 5.36
CA VAL A 111 -7.46 -16.44 4.93
C VAL A 111 -7.78 -15.58 6.14
N LEU A 112 -7.45 -14.29 6.05
CA LEU A 112 -7.87 -13.27 7.00
C LEU A 112 -8.55 -12.14 6.24
N VAL A 113 -9.69 -11.69 6.77
CA VAL A 113 -10.37 -10.49 6.30
C VAL A 113 -10.18 -9.41 7.35
N ILE A 114 -9.67 -8.25 6.94
CA ILE A 114 -9.59 -7.05 7.78
C ILE A 114 -10.57 -6.03 7.22
N TRP A 115 -11.50 -5.58 8.06
CA TRP A 115 -12.53 -4.62 7.65
C TRP A 115 -12.03 -3.19 7.77
N GLU A 116 -12.44 -2.30 6.87
CA GLU A 116 -12.04 -0.88 6.90
C GLU A 116 -12.36 -0.20 8.25
N CYS A 117 -13.42 -0.62 8.95
CA CYS A 117 -13.78 -0.04 10.24
C CYS A 117 -12.80 -0.45 11.36
N GLU A 118 -12.13 -1.58 11.22
CA GLU A 118 -11.13 -2.08 12.17
C GLU A 118 -9.79 -1.34 11.98
N THR A 119 -9.50 -0.89 10.76
CA THR A 119 -8.28 -0.14 10.46
C THR A 119 -8.21 1.25 11.10
N ALA A 120 -9.33 1.77 11.61
CA ALA A 120 -9.40 3.10 12.22
C ALA A 120 -8.84 3.14 13.65
N ARG A 121 -8.70 1.99 14.33
CA ARG A 121 -8.22 1.91 15.71
C ARG A 121 -6.71 1.69 15.75
N ALA A 122 -5.99 2.56 16.45
CA ALA A 122 -4.55 2.46 16.62
C ALA A 122 -4.16 1.15 17.31
N GLY A 123 -3.19 0.42 16.75
CA GLY A 123 -2.66 -0.84 17.30
C GLY A 123 -3.53 -2.08 17.07
N GLU A 124 -4.78 -1.93 16.60
CA GLU A 124 -5.67 -3.07 16.37
C GLU A 124 -5.20 -3.93 15.19
N ILE A 125 -4.76 -3.27 14.11
CA ILE A 125 -4.17 -3.94 12.95
C ILE A 125 -2.97 -4.78 13.40
N ASP A 126 -2.14 -4.26 14.30
CA ASP A 126 -0.93 -4.95 14.74
C ASP A 126 -1.28 -6.22 15.53
N ARG A 127 -2.26 -6.14 16.44
CA ARG A 127 -2.75 -7.30 17.19
C ARG A 127 -3.32 -8.37 16.26
N ILE A 128 -4.16 -7.96 15.31
CA ILE A 128 -4.79 -8.85 14.33
C ILE A 128 -3.72 -9.56 13.49
N LEU A 129 -2.75 -8.81 12.98
CA LEU A 129 -1.67 -9.35 12.15
C LEU A 129 -0.78 -10.31 12.94
N VAL A 130 -0.40 -9.96 14.16
CA VAL A 130 0.46 -10.83 15.01
C VAL A 130 -0.30 -12.09 15.44
N GLY A 131 -1.56 -11.97 15.84
CA GLY A 131 -2.39 -13.11 16.22
C GLY A 131 -2.60 -14.09 15.07
N PHE A 132 -2.79 -13.57 13.85
CA PHE A 132 -2.99 -14.42 12.67
C PHE A 132 -1.67 -14.96 12.11
N LEU A 133 -0.69 -14.10 11.81
CA LEU A 133 0.55 -14.53 11.15
C LEU A 133 1.55 -15.17 12.11
N GLY A 134 1.40 -15.00 13.42
CA GLY A 134 2.42 -15.32 14.42
C GLY A 134 3.49 -14.23 14.50
N PRO A 135 4.56 -14.39 15.31
CA PRO A 135 5.58 -13.36 15.48
C PRO A 135 6.22 -12.96 14.14
N GLY A 136 6.48 -11.66 14.02
CA GLY A 136 7.23 -11.07 12.91
C GLY A 136 8.68 -11.53 12.87
N GLY A 137 9.36 -11.28 11.75
CA GLY A 137 10.82 -11.31 11.75
C GLY A 137 11.38 -10.14 12.59
N PRO A 138 12.70 -10.08 12.86
CA PRO A 138 13.29 -8.92 13.51
C PRO A 138 12.84 -7.65 12.77
N ALA A 139 12.21 -6.74 13.51
CA ALA A 139 11.71 -5.50 12.95
C ALA A 139 12.88 -4.82 12.22
N ARG A 140 12.69 -4.51 10.93
CA ARG A 140 13.67 -3.72 10.21
C ARG A 140 13.71 -2.36 10.94
N PRO A 141 14.87 -1.89 11.43
CA PRO A 141 14.94 -0.59 12.07
C PRO A 141 14.33 0.46 11.14
N PRO A 142 13.63 1.48 11.69
CA PRO A 142 13.03 2.53 10.89
C PRO A 142 14.09 3.06 9.92
N THR A 143 13.76 3.08 8.64
CA THR A 143 14.64 3.60 7.59
C THR A 143 14.66 5.13 7.64
N ASP A 144 15.12 5.68 8.75
CA ASP A 144 15.42 7.10 8.93
C ASP A 144 16.89 7.22 9.35
N ALA A 145 17.77 6.95 8.38
CA ALA A 145 19.15 7.40 8.32
C ALA A 145 19.69 6.93 6.96
N ASP A 146 19.42 7.69 5.90
CA ASP A 146 20.32 7.66 4.75
C ASP A 146 21.48 8.62 5.08
N PRO A 147 22.67 8.13 5.46
CA PRO A 147 23.83 8.99 5.69
C PRO A 147 24.33 9.67 4.40
N ARG A 148 23.69 9.44 3.24
CA ARG A 148 24.05 10.05 1.95
C ARG A 148 23.16 11.22 1.55
N ARG A 149 22.26 11.70 2.42
CA ARG A 149 21.64 13.01 2.25
C ARG A 149 22.65 14.08 2.66
N ASN A 150 23.62 14.28 1.79
CA ASN A 150 24.59 15.36 1.84
C ASN A 150 23.79 16.64 1.54
N ASP A 151 23.30 17.30 2.58
CA ASP A 151 22.89 18.71 2.51
C ASP A 151 24.17 19.53 2.33
N LEU A 152 24.72 19.51 1.11
CA LEU A 152 25.69 20.48 0.68
C LEU A 152 24.92 21.76 0.34
N PRO A 153 25.21 22.90 1.01
CA PRO A 153 24.62 24.17 0.62
C PRO A 153 25.05 24.48 -0.81
N PHE A 154 24.07 24.84 -1.62
CA PHE A 154 24.21 25.35 -2.97
C PHE A 154 25.11 26.60 -2.92
N SER A 155 26.42 26.45 -3.14
CA SER A 155 27.31 27.58 -3.35
C SER A 155 28.57 27.21 -4.13
N ALA A 156 28.79 28.01 -5.17
CA ALA A 156 30.05 28.34 -5.82
C ALA A 156 30.79 27.25 -6.62
N SER A 157 30.65 27.38 -7.94
CA SER A 157 31.74 27.41 -8.92
C SER A 157 32.70 26.22 -8.97
N ARG A 158 32.45 25.29 -9.90
CA ARG A 158 33.44 24.30 -10.35
C ARG A 158 34.56 25.03 -11.12
N PRO A 159 35.85 24.96 -10.73
CA PRO A 159 36.92 25.31 -11.64
C PRO A 159 37.07 24.21 -12.70
N ARG A 160 37.19 24.61 -13.97
CA ARG A 160 37.50 23.70 -15.08
C ARG A 160 38.91 23.13 -14.86
N LEU A 161 39.04 21.82 -14.68
CA LEU A 161 40.33 21.18 -14.84
C LEU A 161 40.66 21.05 -16.32
N CYS A 162 41.70 21.77 -16.73
CA CYS A 162 42.38 21.64 -18.01
C CYS A 162 43.09 20.27 -18.07
N ARG A 163 42.92 19.54 -19.17
CA ARG A 163 43.61 18.26 -19.44
C ARG A 163 44.79 18.51 -20.41
N SER A 164 45.76 17.60 -20.35
CA SER A 164 46.96 17.41 -21.20
C SER A 164 48.18 18.24 -20.79
N GLN A 165 49.22 17.60 -20.22
CA GLN A 165 50.29 16.80 -20.84
C GLN A 165 51.33 17.66 -21.59
N GLY A 166 52.49 17.84 -20.96
CA GLY A 166 53.75 18.25 -21.61
C GLY A 166 54.02 19.75 -21.66
N SER A 167 54.59 20.32 -20.59
CA SER A 167 55.32 21.61 -20.65
C SER A 167 56.27 21.74 -19.45
N THR A 168 57.52 22.08 -19.73
CA THR A 168 58.58 22.36 -18.76
C THR A 168 58.26 23.62 -17.95
N HIS A 169 58.48 23.57 -16.64
CA HIS A 169 58.21 24.67 -15.71
C HIS A 169 59.37 25.67 -15.71
N ASP A 170 59.06 26.97 -15.75
CA ASP A 170 59.96 28.03 -15.27
C ASP A 170 59.59 28.42 -13.83
N ALA A 171 60.54 28.94 -13.06
CA ALA A 171 60.53 29.08 -11.59
C ALA A 171 59.46 30.04 -11.01
N ARG A 172 58.47 30.46 -11.80
CA ARG A 172 57.32 31.29 -11.35
C ARG A 172 55.95 30.81 -11.82
N GLY A 173 55.87 29.66 -12.52
CA GLY A 173 54.63 28.86 -12.62
C GLY A 173 53.37 29.55 -13.15
N ASP A 174 53.43 30.27 -14.27
CA ASP A 174 52.23 30.84 -14.91
C ASP A 174 52.17 30.50 -16.41
N CYS A 175 51.02 29.98 -16.87
CA CYS A 175 50.82 29.50 -18.25
C CYS A 175 50.11 30.56 -19.11
N ARG A 176 50.66 30.90 -20.29
CA ARG A 176 50.00 31.74 -21.31
C ARG A 176 49.67 30.92 -22.56
N ASP A 177 48.46 31.09 -23.09
CA ASP A 177 48.01 30.50 -24.36
C ASP A 177 48.54 31.27 -25.58
N PRO A 178 48.94 30.59 -26.68
CA PRO A 178 49.22 31.24 -27.96
C PRO A 178 47.93 31.42 -28.79
N ARG A 179 47.99 32.40 -29.71
CA ARG A 179 46.87 32.97 -30.49
C ARG A 179 46.07 31.99 -31.33
#